data_AF-A0A962JKV7-F1
#
_entry.id   AF-A0A962JKV7-F1
#
_cell.length_a   1.000
_cell.length_b   1.000
_cell.length_c   1.000
_cell.angle_alpha   90.00
_cell.angle_beta   90.00
_cell.angle_gamma   90.00
#
_symmetry.space_group_name_H-M   'P 1'
#
loop_
_entity.id
_entity.type
_entity.pdbx_description
1 polymer ?
#
loop_
_entity_poly.entity_id
_entity_poly.type
_entity_poly.pdbx_seq_one_letter_code
_entity_poly.pdbx_strand_id
1 'polypeptide(L)'
;MLQRMLGLVVGVSGALAVTTAQAAPLQLCLDKNFNAPFVYAEKIKGAGKLRGYSLELVQKILTQAQIPYQIKSLSQAEIESKVKDAKPNVGCDIVLDIAKNSALEGYLLLTSPIYSLNYDLMYNWESY
;
A
#
# COMPACT_ATOMS: atom_id res chain seq x y z
N MET A 1 -60.21 -45.85 7.47
CA MET A 1 -59.75 -44.47 7.76
C MET A 1 -58.23 -44.49 7.74
N LEU A 2 -57.55 -44.40 6.60
CA LEU A 2 -57.24 -43.22 5.76
C LEU A 2 -56.36 -42.15 6.45
N GLN A 3 -55.03 -42.30 6.34
CA GLN A 3 -54.02 -41.22 6.18
C GLN A 3 -52.63 -41.91 6.00
N ARG A 4 -52.00 -41.99 4.81
CA ARG A 4 -51.27 -40.94 4.04
C ARG A 4 -50.35 -40.12 4.96
N MET A 5 -49.03 -40.02 4.80
CA MET A 5 -48.20 -39.96 3.58
C MET A 5 -46.74 -40.41 3.80
N LEU A 6 -46.18 -41.00 2.75
CA LEU A 6 -44.75 -40.97 2.40
C LEU A 6 -44.25 -39.52 2.25
N GLY A 7 -43.00 -39.26 2.61
CA GLY A 7 -42.32 -38.02 2.23
C GLY A 7 -40.86 -38.00 2.65
N LEU A 8 -40.03 -38.76 1.93
CA LEU A 8 -38.56 -38.67 1.98
C LEU A 8 -38.13 -37.28 1.45
N VAL A 9 -37.68 -36.38 2.33
CA VAL A 9 -37.03 -35.14 1.89
C VAL A 9 -35.52 -35.33 2.02
N VAL A 10 -34.91 -35.73 0.90
CA VAL A 10 -33.47 -35.53 0.64
C VAL A 10 -33.29 -34.04 0.40
N GLY A 11 -33.06 -33.30 1.47
CA GLY A 11 -32.68 -31.89 1.42
C GLY A 11 -31.19 -31.79 1.15
N VAL A 12 -30.86 -31.57 -0.12
CA VAL A 12 -29.52 -31.31 -0.65
C VAL A 12 -28.78 -30.29 0.23
N SER A 13 -27.76 -30.76 0.95
CA SER A 13 -26.73 -29.91 1.56
C SER A 13 -25.94 -29.22 0.44
N GLY A 14 -26.51 -28.18 -0.14
CA GLY A 14 -25.79 -27.23 -0.97
C GLY A 14 -24.86 -26.44 -0.07
N ALA A 15 -23.64 -26.92 0.12
CA ALA A 15 -22.55 -26.08 0.61
C ALA A 15 -22.43 -24.91 -0.37
N LEU A 16 -22.96 -23.75 0.03
CA LEU A 16 -22.65 -22.48 -0.62
C LEU A 16 -21.15 -22.28 -0.44
N ALA A 17 -20.37 -22.71 -1.42
CA ALA A 17 -18.99 -22.30 -1.58
C ALA A 17 -19.02 -20.79 -1.85
N VAL A 18 -19.06 -20.00 -0.78
CA VAL A 18 -18.76 -18.58 -0.84
C VAL A 18 -17.29 -18.52 -1.24
N THR A 19 -17.03 -18.34 -2.52
CA THR A 19 -15.72 -17.90 -2.96
C THR A 19 -15.51 -16.54 -2.32
N THR A 20 -14.75 -16.51 -1.23
CA THR A 20 -14.20 -15.27 -0.72
C THR A 20 -13.29 -14.76 -1.83
N ALA A 21 -13.82 -13.90 -2.71
CA ALA A 21 -13.02 -13.15 -3.66
C ALA A 21 -12.08 -12.30 -2.81
N GLN A 22 -10.90 -12.84 -2.54
CA GLN A 22 -9.90 -12.21 -1.73
C GLN A 22 -9.48 -10.96 -2.49
N ALA A 23 -9.73 -9.78 -1.89
CA ALA A 23 -9.40 -8.52 -2.52
C ALA A 23 -7.92 -8.53 -2.94
N ALA A 24 -7.65 -7.99 -4.12
CA ALA A 24 -6.28 -7.83 -4.60
C ALA A 24 -5.42 -7.11 -3.54
N PRO A 25 -4.16 -7.52 -3.34
CA PRO A 25 -3.29 -6.85 -2.39
C PRO A 25 -3.08 -5.39 -2.81
N LEU A 26 -3.03 -4.48 -1.83
CA LEU A 26 -2.74 -3.08 -2.09
C LEU A 26 -1.35 -2.92 -2.70
N GLN A 27 -1.24 -2.05 -3.68
CA GLN A 27 -0.01 -1.72 -4.38
C GLN A 27 0.64 -0.51 -3.72
N LEU A 28 1.66 -0.76 -2.89
CA LEU A 28 2.51 0.27 -2.29
C LEU A 28 3.64 0.62 -3.27
N CYS A 29 3.50 1.76 -3.94
CA CYS A 29 4.46 2.25 -4.92
C CYS A 29 5.48 3.20 -4.26
N LEU A 30 6.76 2.90 -4.47
CA LEU A 30 7.89 3.68 -3.97
C LEU A 30 8.69 4.21 -5.16
N ASP A 31 9.21 5.44 -5.05
CA ASP A 31 10.21 5.90 -6.01
C ASP A 31 11.47 5.03 -5.87
N LYS A 32 11.99 4.54 -6.99
CA LYS A 32 13.25 3.79 -7.07
C LYS A 32 14.47 4.64 -6.68
N ASN A 33 14.35 5.97 -6.75
CA ASN A 33 15.33 6.91 -6.22
C ASN A 33 15.09 7.10 -4.71
N PHE A 34 15.42 6.06 -3.94
CA PHE A 34 15.17 6.05 -2.49
C PHE A 34 15.87 7.22 -1.77
N ASN A 35 15.12 7.92 -0.91
CA ASN A 35 15.60 9.08 -0.17
C ASN A 35 15.68 8.76 1.34
N ALA A 36 16.91 8.61 1.85
CA ALA A 36 17.14 8.43 3.27
C ALA A 36 16.79 9.73 4.04
N PRO A 37 16.25 9.65 5.27
CA PRO A 37 15.98 8.43 6.06
C PRO A 37 14.57 7.84 5.84
N PHE A 38 13.80 8.34 4.88
CA PHE A 38 12.38 7.98 4.68
C PHE A 38 12.22 6.60 4.04
N VAL A 39 12.93 6.37 2.94
CA VAL A 39 13.07 5.04 2.31
C VAL A 39 14.51 4.88 1.84
N TYR A 40 15.12 3.74 2.12
CA TYR A 40 16.46 3.39 1.65
C TYR A 40 16.65 1.87 1.59
N ALA A 41 17.60 1.43 0.76
CA ALA A 41 18.00 0.03 0.70
C ALA A 41 19.13 -0.23 1.70
N GLU A 42 18.85 -1.00 2.75
CA GLU A 42 19.87 -1.49 3.68
C GLU A 42 20.41 -2.84 3.19
N LYS A 43 21.73 -2.97 3.11
CA LYS A 43 22.38 -4.25 2.82
C LYS A 43 22.53 -5.04 4.11
N ILE A 44 21.67 -6.03 4.33
CA ILE A 44 21.77 -6.94 5.48
C ILE A 44 22.23 -8.29 4.97
N LYS A 45 23.44 -8.72 5.36
CA LYS A 45 24.01 -10.03 4.97
C LYS A 45 23.98 -10.29 3.44
N GLY A 46 24.20 -9.26 2.63
CA GLY A 46 24.22 -9.35 1.17
C GLY A 46 22.85 -9.27 0.49
N ALA A 47 21.75 -9.45 1.22
CA ALA A 47 20.40 -9.20 0.71
C ALA A 47 20.01 -7.74 0.93
N GLY A 48 19.53 -7.07 -0.13
CA GLY A 48 18.97 -5.72 -0.02
C GLY A 48 17.58 -5.78 0.60
N LYS A 49 17.39 -5.11 1.74
CA LYS A 49 16.07 -4.93 2.36
C LYS A 49 15.71 -3.45 2.35
N LEU A 50 14.51 -3.12 1.88
CA LEU A 50 14.00 -1.76 1.98
C LEU A 50 13.63 -1.45 3.43
N ARG A 51 14.04 -0.28 3.87
CA ARG A 51 13.84 0.26 5.22
C ARG A 51 13.59 1.76 5.16
N GLY A 52 13.27 2.33 6.31
CA GLY A 52 13.12 3.77 6.47
C GLY A 52 11.82 4.14 7.16
N TYR A 53 11.77 5.38 7.65
CA TYR A 53 10.71 5.86 8.52
C TYR A 53 9.31 5.70 7.91
N SER A 54 9.09 6.22 6.70
CA SER A 54 7.77 6.24 6.07
C SER A 54 7.33 4.82 5.68
N LEU A 55 8.25 4.03 5.12
CA LEU A 55 7.98 2.64 4.74
C LEU A 55 7.60 1.78 5.95
N GLU A 56 8.39 1.81 7.02
CA GLU A 56 8.16 0.98 8.19
C GLU A 56 6.87 1.37 8.92
N LEU A 57 6.54 2.66 8.96
CA LEU A 57 5.27 3.14 9.50
C LEU A 57 4.08 2.54 8.75
N VAL A 58 4.07 2.64 7.42
CA VAL A 58 2.96 2.12 6.59
C VAL A 58 2.91 0.60 6.64
N GLN A 59 4.05 -0.09 6.59
CA GLN A 59 4.10 -1.55 6.77
C GLN A 59 3.47 -1.97 8.10
N LYS A 60 3.80 -1.28 9.19
CA LYS A 60 3.23 -1.55 10.52
C LYS A 60 1.71 -1.37 10.54
N ILE A 61 1.21 -0.28 9.95
CA ILE A 61 -0.24 -0.01 9.87
C ILE A 61 -0.95 -1.11 9.08
N LEU A 62 -0.45 -1.44 7.88
CA LEU A 62 -1.08 -2.45 7.01
C LEU A 62 -1.04 -3.84 7.64
N THR A 63 0.07 -4.21 8.27
CA THR A 63 0.18 -5.49 9.00
C THR A 63 -0.76 -5.54 10.20
N GLN A 64 -0.88 -4.46 10.97
CA GLN A 64 -1.83 -4.39 12.10
C GLN A 64 -3.28 -4.49 11.63
N ALA A 65 -3.60 -3.91 10.48
CA ALA A 65 -4.93 -3.97 9.88
C ALA A 65 -5.21 -5.28 9.11
N GLN A 66 -4.24 -6.21 9.06
CA GLN A 66 -4.32 -7.45 8.28
C GLN A 66 -4.61 -7.22 6.79
N ILE A 67 -4.17 -6.09 6.25
CA ILE A 67 -4.36 -5.73 4.84
C ILE A 67 -3.18 -6.29 4.04
N PRO A 68 -3.41 -7.17 3.06
CA PRO A 68 -2.35 -7.67 2.20
C PRO A 68 -1.84 -6.55 1.28
N TYR A 69 -0.52 -6.46 1.12
CA TYR A 69 0.11 -5.45 0.26
C TYR A 69 1.33 -5.99 -0.49
N GLN A 70 1.66 -5.36 -1.61
CA GLN A 70 2.86 -5.60 -2.40
C GLN A 70 3.61 -4.29 -2.62
N ILE A 71 4.93 -4.35 -2.53
CA ILE A 71 5.80 -3.19 -2.74
C ILE A 71 6.29 -3.20 -4.18
N LYS A 72 6.12 -2.08 -4.88
CA LYS A 72 6.65 -1.85 -6.23
C LYS A 72 7.58 -0.65 -6.22
N SER A 73 8.82 -0.83 -6.66
CA SER A 73 9.75 0.27 -6.87
C SER A 73 9.66 0.72 -8.33
N LEU A 74 9.28 1.97 -8.55
CA LEU A 74 8.96 2.55 -9.85
C LEU A 74 9.68 3.88 -10.02
N SER A 75 9.83 4.37 -11.25
CA SER A 75 10.21 5.78 -11.45
C SER A 75 9.07 6.72 -11.09
N GLN A 76 9.38 7.97 -10.75
CA GLN A 76 8.37 9.00 -10.47
C GLN A 76 7.35 9.16 -11.60
N ALA A 77 7.79 9.13 -12.87
CA ALA A 77 6.89 9.21 -14.02
C ALA A 77 5.92 8.01 -14.12
N GLU A 78 6.38 6.80 -13.77
CA GLU A 78 5.51 5.62 -13.72
C GLU A 78 4.51 5.70 -12.57
N ILE A 79 4.93 6.24 -11.42
CA ILE A 79 4.04 6.49 -10.27
C ILE A 79 2.94 7.45 -10.68
N GLU A 80 3.28 8.61 -11.26
CA GLU A 80 2.32 9.63 -11.71
C GLU A 80 1.28 9.11 -12.72
N SER A 81 1.69 8.17 -13.57
CA SER A 81 0.79 7.48 -14.50
C SER A 81 -0.10 6.45 -13.77
N LYS A 82 0.50 5.62 -12.92
CA LYS A 82 -0.19 4.49 -12.25
C LYS A 82 -1.12 4.90 -11.12
N VAL A 83 -0.89 6.03 -10.45
CA VAL A 83 -1.84 6.56 -9.45
C VAL A 83 -3.17 6.99 -10.07
N LYS A 84 -3.20 7.23 -11.39
CA LYS A 84 -4.41 7.60 -12.13
C LYS A 84 -5.10 6.38 -12.75
N ASP A 85 -4.50 5.19 -12.65
CA ASP A 85 -5.08 3.95 -13.18
C ASP A 85 -5.92 3.25 -12.10
N ALA A 86 -7.23 3.19 -12.32
CA ALA A 86 -8.17 2.56 -11.40
C ALA A 86 -8.20 1.01 -11.50
N LYS A 87 -7.41 0.40 -12.40
CA LYS A 87 -7.39 -1.05 -12.58
C LYS A 87 -6.71 -1.74 -11.38
N PRO A 88 -7.37 -2.75 -10.76
CA PRO A 88 -6.78 -3.54 -9.70
C PRO A 88 -5.44 -4.17 -10.14
N ASN A 89 -4.46 -4.21 -9.24
CA ASN A 89 -3.10 -4.75 -9.45
C ASN A 89 -2.21 -3.99 -10.46
N VAL A 90 -2.76 -3.04 -11.22
CA VAL A 90 -2.01 -2.26 -12.22
C VAL A 90 -1.61 -0.90 -11.66
N GLY A 91 -2.55 -0.23 -10.98
CA GLY A 91 -2.36 1.08 -10.38
C GLY A 91 -1.51 1.09 -9.11
N CYS A 92 -1.37 2.27 -8.53
CA CYS A 92 -0.75 2.50 -7.23
C CYS A 92 -1.82 2.91 -6.22
N ASP A 93 -2.05 2.07 -5.20
CA ASP A 93 -3.04 2.33 -4.16
C ASP A 93 -2.47 3.25 -3.07
N ILE A 94 -1.18 3.11 -2.77
CA ILE A 94 -0.47 3.93 -1.78
C ILE A 94 0.85 4.40 -2.38
N VAL A 95 1.17 5.68 -2.21
CA VAL A 95 2.46 6.28 -2.57
C VAL A 95 3.01 7.02 -1.36
N LEU A 96 4.32 6.87 -1.11
CA LEU A 96 4.99 7.48 0.04
C LEU A 96 5.75 8.74 -0.35
N ASP A 97 5.99 9.58 0.66
CA ASP A 97 6.93 10.71 0.61
C ASP A 97 6.63 11.74 -0.50
N ILE A 98 5.34 11.91 -0.79
CA ILE A 98 4.84 12.90 -1.74
C ILE A 98 4.68 14.25 -1.04
N ALA A 99 5.32 15.28 -1.60
CA ALA A 99 5.14 16.65 -1.15
C ALA A 99 3.73 17.14 -1.52
N LYS A 100 3.01 17.68 -0.53
CA LYS A 100 1.70 18.28 -0.75
C LYS A 100 1.80 19.41 -1.78
N ASN A 101 1.04 19.29 -2.87
CA ASN A 101 0.86 20.36 -3.84
C ASN A 101 -0.58 20.33 -4.38
N SER A 102 -1.07 21.46 -4.88
CA SER A 102 -2.44 21.59 -5.39
C SER A 102 -2.70 20.76 -6.66
N ALA A 103 -1.67 20.44 -7.45
CA ALA A 103 -1.81 19.62 -8.64
C ALA A 103 -2.15 18.16 -8.33
N LEU A 104 -1.64 17.63 -7.20
CA LEU A 104 -1.85 16.25 -6.76
C LEU A 104 -3.25 16.04 -6.16
N GLU A 105 -3.82 17.06 -5.51
CA GLU A 105 -5.16 16.98 -4.89
C GLU A 105 -6.28 16.71 -5.92
N GLY A 106 -6.03 16.94 -7.21
CA GLY A 106 -6.97 16.62 -8.28
C GLY A 106 -7.14 15.11 -8.57
N TYR A 107 -6.21 14.25 -8.10
CA TYR A 107 -6.26 12.81 -8.37
C TYR A 107 -5.69 11.93 -7.25
N LEU A 108 -5.20 12.51 -6.15
CA LEU A 108 -4.75 11.81 -4.96
C LEU A 108 -5.51 12.27 -3.73
N LEU A 109 -5.91 11.31 -2.91
CA LEU A 109 -6.30 11.57 -1.53
C LEU A 109 -5.04 11.59 -0.67
N LEU A 110 -4.69 12.77 -0.15
CA LEU A 110 -3.54 12.94 0.72
C LEU A 110 -3.93 12.65 2.18
N THR A 111 -3.13 11.83 2.86
CA THR A 111 -3.29 11.62 4.31
C THR A 111 -2.91 12.87 5.09
N SER A 112 -3.18 12.87 6.40
CA SER A 112 -2.48 13.80 7.29
C SER A 112 -0.96 13.61 7.13
N PRO A 113 -0.16 14.69 7.11
CA PRO A 113 1.29 14.58 6.98
C PRO A 113 1.89 13.72 8.10
N ILE A 114 2.72 12.75 7.74
CA ILE A 114 3.45 11.90 8.70
C ILE A 114 4.77 12.53 9.17
N TYR A 115 5.24 13.56 8.46
CA TYR A 115 6.36 14.42 8.85
C TYR A 115 6.22 15.78 8.15
N SER A 116 6.99 16.77 8.61
CA SER A 116 7.08 18.09 7.98
C SER A 116 8.55 18.50 7.90
N LEU A 117 8.97 18.97 6.73
CA LEU A 117 10.33 19.42 6.47
C LEU A 117 10.34 20.94 6.33
N ASN A 118 11.40 21.55 6.83
CA ASN A 118 11.64 22.99 6.71
C ASN A 118 12.97 23.19 6.01
N TYR A 119 13.08 24.28 5.24
CA TYR A 119 14.37 24.73 4.73
C TYR A 119 15.14 25.35 5.88
N ASP A 120 16.39 24.92 6.05
CA ASP A 120 17.31 25.46 7.05
C ASP A 120 18.68 25.73 6.40
N LEU A 121 19.42 26.69 6.94
CA LEU A 121 20.74 27.08 6.47
C LEU A 121 21.80 26.47 7.38
N MET A 122 22.49 25.44 6.87
CA MET A 122 23.65 24.86 7.54
C MET A 122 24.94 25.46 6.96
N TYR A 123 25.75 26.09 7.78
CA TYR A 123 27.10 26.53 7.42
C TYR A 123 28.11 26.11 8.49
N ASN A 124 29.35 25.87 8.07
CA ASN A 124 30.44 25.57 8.99
C ASN A 124 30.98 26.87 9.58
N TRP A 125 30.72 27.11 10.87
CA TRP A 125 31.18 28.30 11.57
C TRP A 125 32.68 28.25 11.92
N GLU A 126 33.30 27.06 11.97
CA GLU A 126 34.69 26.86 12.42
C GLU A 126 35.74 27.16 11.33
N SER A 127 35.35 27.76 10.20
CA SER A 127 36.23 28.04 9.06
C SER A 127 36.67 29.50 8.93
N TYR A 128 36.48 30.33 9.98
CA TYR A 128 36.88 31.75 10.01
C TYR A 128 37.88 32.08 11.11
#